data_AF-A0A6J5TZR6-F1
#
_entry.id   AF-A0A6J5TZR6-F1
#
_cell.length_a   1.000
_cell.length_b   1.000
_cell.length_c   1.000
_cell.angle_alpha   90.00
_cell.angle_beta   90.00
_cell.angle_gamma   90.00
#
_symmetry.space_group_name_H-M   'P 1'
#
loop_
_entity.id
_entity.type
_entity.pdbx_description
1 polymer ?
#
loop_
_entity_poly.entity_id
_entity_poly.type
_entity_poly.pdbx_seq_one_letter_code
_entity_poly.pdbx_strand_id
1 'polypeptide(L)' 'MNLNVYVGIALLDVYAKSGLIKDASCVLASLPERSEVTWSSMVAGYVQNGLYEEALMFFHRAKMVGL' A
#
# COMPACT_ATOMS: atom_id res chain seq x y z
N MET A 1 5.20 12.43 12.74
CA MET A 1 5.42 11.18 13.49
C MET A 1 6.21 10.24 12.59
N ASN A 2 7.39 9.80 13.02
CA ASN A 2 8.15 8.78 12.29
C ASN A 2 7.53 7.42 12.64
N LEU A 3 6.61 6.93 11.81
CA LEU A 3 6.07 5.58 11.97
C LEU A 3 7.22 4.62 11.67
N ASN A 4 7.55 3.72 12.60
CA ASN A 4 8.53 2.68 12.35
C ASN A 4 8.10 1.93 11.07
N VAL A 5 8.98 1.86 10.07
CA VAL A 5 8.69 1.28 8.74
C VAL A 5 8.08 -0.12 8.86
N TYR A 6 8.52 -0.94 9.81
CA TYR A 6 7.97 -2.28 10.04
C TYR A 6 6.53 -2.24 10.59
N VAL A 7 6.26 -1.32 11.52
CA VAL A 7 4.91 -1.13 12.08
C VAL A 7 3.96 -0.58 11.01
N GLY A 8 4.43 0.36 10.18
CA GLY A 8 3.63 0.89 9.08
C GLY A 8 3.35 -0.14 7.99
N ILE A 9 4.31 -1.00 7.65
CA ILE A 9 4.07 -2.12 6.71
C ILE A 9 3.05 -3.10 7.30
N ALA A 10 3.16 -3.45 8.59
CA ALA A 10 2.21 -4.35 9.24
C ALA A 10 0.78 -3.76 9.28
N LEU A 11 0.65 -2.48 9.63
CA LEU A 11 -0.64 -1.77 9.61
C LEU A 11 -1.21 -1.72 8.19
N LEU A 12 -0.38 -1.41 7.20
CA LEU A 12 -0.78 -1.35 5.80
C LEU A 12 -1.31 -2.71 5.33
N ASP A 13 -0.63 -3.81 5.66
CA ASP A 13 -1.05 -5.17 5.31
C ASP A 13 -2.39 -5.54 5.99
N VAL A 14 -2.55 -5.21 7.28
CA VAL A 14 -3.80 -5.44 8.02
C VAL A 14 -4.96 -4.65 7.45
N TYR A 15 -4.79 -3.35 7.20
CA TYR A 15 -5.86 -2.52 6.62
C TYR A 15 -6.20 -2.97 5.19
N ALA A 16 -5.19 -3.32 4.40
CA ALA A 16 -5.40 -3.80 3.04
C ALA A 16 -6.19 -5.11 3.01
N LYS A 17 -5.80 -6.10 3.83
CA LYS A 17 -6.51 -7.38 3.94
C LYS A 17 -7.91 -7.27 4.54
N SER A 18 -8.17 -6.22 5.32
CA SER A 18 -9.48 -5.96 5.92
C SER A 18 -10.43 -5.17 5.00
N GLY A 19 -10.03 -4.87 3.76
CA GLY A 19 -10.80 -4.06 2.81
C GLY A 19 -10.84 -2.57 3.13
N LEU A 20 -10.06 -2.13 4.11
CA LEU A 20 -9.90 -0.74 4.50
C LEU A 20 -8.80 -0.08 3.65
N ILE A 21 -8.94 -0.15 2.33
CA ILE A 21 -7.92 0.30 1.35
C ILE A 21 -7.63 1.80 1.45
N LYS A 22 -8.62 2.60 1.86
CA LYS A 22 -8.44 4.04 2.10
C LYS A 22 -7.53 4.29 3.30
N ASP A 23 -7.73 3.54 4.38
CA ASP A 23 -6.90 3.63 5.58
C ASP A 23 -5.48 3.11 5.31
N ALA A 24 -5.35 2.01 4.55
CA ALA A 24 -4.07 1.50 4.06
C ALA A 24 -3.30 2.55 3.24
N SER A 25 -4.00 3.31 2.39
CA SER A 25 -3.42 4.40 1.60
C SER A 25 -2.95 5.57 2.48
N CYS A 26 -3.69 5.89 3.56
CA CYS A 26 -3.26 6.88 4.55
C CYS A 26 -1.98 6.43 5.28
N VAL A 27 -1.89 5.16 5.66
CA VAL A 27 -0.68 4.59 6.28
C VAL A 27 0.50 4.68 5.30
N LEU A 28 0.31 4.30 4.04
CA LEU A 28 1.33 4.45 2.99
C LEU A 28 1.78 5.90 2.83
N ALA A 29 0.86 6.87 2.89
CA ALA A 29 1.18 8.29 2.80
C ALA A 29 2.02 8.77 4.01
N SER A 30 1.81 8.18 5.18
CA SER A 30 2.53 8.51 6.42
C SER A 30 3.91 7.82 6.57
N LEU A 31 4.20 6.80 5.76
CA LEU A 31 5.49 6.12 5.80
C LEU A 31 6.62 7.03 5.30
N PRO A 32 7.72 7.17 6.07
CA PRO A 32 8.85 8.05 5.69
C PRO A 32 9.60 7.52 4.47
N GLU A 33 9.59 6.20 4.26
CA GLU A 33 10.19 5.54 3.12
C GLU A 33 9.23 4.48 2.59
N ARG A 34 9.07 4.44 1.27
CA ARG A 34 8.23 3.45 0.56
C ARG A 34 9.16 2.56 -0.24
N SER A 35 9.17 1.28 0.09
CA SER A 35 9.96 0.26 -0.60
C SER A 35 9.08 -0.55 -1.55
N GLU A 36 9.70 -1.37 -2.40
CA GLU A 36 9.00 -2.33 -3.27
C GLU A 36 7.97 -3.17 -2.50
N VAL A 37 8.30 -3.54 -1.25
CA VAL A 37 7.41 -4.31 -0.37
C VAL A 37 6.13 -3.53 -0.08
N THR A 38 6.23 -2.22 0.20
CA THR A 38 5.07 -1.39 0.54
C THR A 38 4.10 -1.25 -0.63
N TRP A 39 4.64 -1.07 -1.83
CA TRP A 39 3.86 -0.99 -3.06
C TRP A 39 3.23 -2.33 -3.43
N SER A 40 4.00 -3.42 -3.29
CA SER A 40 3.51 -4.79 -3.55
C SER A 40 2.37 -5.17 -2.61
N SER A 41 2.47 -4.82 -1.33
CA SER A 41 1.40 -5.03 -0.35
C SER A 41 0.12 -4.26 -0.72
N MET A 42 0.21 -3.02 -1.20
CA MET A 42 -0.96 -2.26 -1.65
C MET A 42 -1.60 -2.88 -2.90
N VAL A 43 -0.81 -3.27 -3.89
CA VAL A 43 -1.33 -3.93 -5.12
C VAL A 43 -2.04 -5.23 -4.75
N ALA A 44 -1.41 -6.07 -3.91
CA ALA A 44 -2.03 -7.29 -3.42
C ALA A 44 -3.32 -7.00 -2.62
N GLY A 45 -3.33 -5.91 -1.85
CA GLY A 45 -4.51 -5.41 -1.15
C GLY A 45 -5.67 -5.10 -2.09
N TYR A 46 -5.42 -4.30 -3.13
CA TYR A 46 -6.44 -3.98 -4.13
C TYR A 46 -6.99 -5.24 -4.83
N VAL A 47 -6.12 -6.16 -5.24
CA VAL A 47 -6.52 -7.44 -5.87
C VAL A 47 -7.37 -8.29 -4.95
N GLN A 48 -7.00 -8.42 -3.68
CA GLN A 48 -7.76 -9.21 -2.69
C GLN A 48 -9.16 -8.63 -2.40
N ASN A 49 -9.34 -7.32 -2.63
CA ASN A 49 -10.63 -6.64 -2.46
C ASN A 49 -11.44 -6.56 -3.77
N GLY A 50 -10.99 -7.19 -4.85
CA GLY A 50 -11.65 -7.13 -6.16
C GLY A 50 -11.52 -5.79 -6.88
N LEU A 51 -10.64 -4.90 -6.40
CA LEU A 51 -10.38 -3.56 -6.94
C LEU A 51 -9.27 -3.63 -8.01
N TYR A 52 -9.51 -4.40 -9.07
CA TYR A 52 -8.47 -4.75 -10.05
C TYR A 52 -7.99 -3.54 -10.89
N GLU A 53 -8.90 -2.62 -11.22
CA GLU A 53 -8.57 -1.42 -11.98
C GLU A 53 -7.68 -0.48 -11.16
N GLU A 54 -8.03 -0.28 -9.88
CA GLU A 54 -7.21 0.47 -8.94
C GLU A 54 -5.87 -0.21 -8.70
N ALA A 55 -5.81 -1.54 -8.63
CA ALA A 55 -4.55 -2.28 -8.53
C ALA A 55 -3.61 -1.97 -9.70
N LEU A 56 -4.13 -1.98 -10.93
CA LEU A 56 -3.36 -1.69 -12.15
C LEU A 56 -2.91 -0.24 -12.22
N MET A 57 -3.81 0.72 -11.95
CA MET A 57 -3.48 2.14 -11.90
C MET A 57 -2.40 2.41 -10.85
N PHE A 58 -2.53 1.80 -9.68
CA PHE A 58 -1.59 1.95 -8.59
C PHE A 58 -0.23 1.33 -8.91
N PHE A 59 -0.20 0.15 -9.54
CA PHE A 59 1.05 -0.47 -10.02
C PHE A 59 1.77 0.40 -11.06
N HIS A 60 1.04 0.98 -12.02
CA HIS A 60 1.61 1.92 -12.98
C HIS A 60 2.20 3.15 -12.31
N ARG A 61 1.49 3.70 -11.32
CA ARG A 61 2.00 4.82 -10.52
C ARG A 61 3.27 4.42 -9.76
N ALA A 62 3.29 3.25 -9.13
CA ALA A 62 4.45 2.77 -8.40
C ALA A 62 5.69 2.68 -9.30
N LYS A 63 5.55 2.14 -10.53
CA LYS A 63 6.63 2.13 -11.54
C LYS A 63 7.13 3.52 -11.93
N MET A 64 6.24 4.50 -12.05
CA MET A 64 6.66 5.88 -12.36
C MET A 64 7.43 6.55 -11.22
N VAL A 65 7.15 6.17 -9.97
CA VAL A 65 7.81 6.72 -8.77
C VAL A 65 9.15 6.01 -8.48
N GLY A 66 9.55 5.03 -9.30
CA GLY A 66 10.82 4.33 -9.17
C GLY A 66 10.74 3.07 -8.31
N LEU A 67 9.62 2.34 -8.43
CA LEU A 67 9.66 0.88 -8.33
C LEU A 67 10.36 0.33 -9.57
#